data_AF-A0A7S4HG92-F1
#
_entry.id   AF-A0A7S4HG92-F1
#
_cell.length_a   1.000
_cell.length_b   1.000
_cell.length_c   1.000
_cell.angle_alpha   90.00
_cell.angle_beta   90.00
_cell.angle_gamma   90.00
#
_symmetry.space_group_name_H-M   'P 1'
#
loop_
_entity.id
_entity.type
_entity.pdbx_description
1 polymer ?
#
loop_
_entity_poly.entity_id
_entity_poly.type
_entity_poly.pdbx_seq_one_letter_code
_entity_poly.pdbx_strand_id
1 'polypeptide(L)'
;SLELVLADFAQVEKRAQKAAKELKGGKTKPEEMSALEKLQALLDEGKPAREAELSDEEWACVQSLGLLSAKPVIFAANVIDSDLATGNDMVEQVRAHAASEGASVVVVSAQVESELVDLEDDERASFLEELGVAKGETGLEKLIANAYELLQLQTYYTSGETETKAWTIKKGMLAPQAAGVIHSDFEKGFIRSETV
;
A
#
# COMPACT_ATOMS: atom_id res chain seq x y z
N SER A 1 -9.60 12.52 3.42
CA SER A 1 -8.22 12.99 3.71
C SER A 1 -8.16 13.68 5.07
N LEU A 2 -8.86 14.81 5.27
CA LEU A 2 -8.81 15.60 6.51
C LEU A 2 -9.18 14.84 7.80
N GLU A 3 -10.18 13.97 7.78
CA GLU A 3 -10.59 13.22 9.00
C GLU A 3 -9.48 12.33 9.56
N LEU A 4 -8.69 11.69 8.67
CA LEU A 4 -7.55 10.87 9.06
C LEU A 4 -6.43 11.74 9.63
N VAL A 5 -6.19 12.90 9.03
CA VAL A 5 -5.22 13.90 9.50
C VAL A 5 -5.60 14.40 10.89
N LEU A 6 -6.87 14.72 11.13
CA LEU A 6 -7.35 15.19 12.44
C LEU A 6 -7.24 14.09 13.51
N ALA A 7 -7.54 12.84 13.16
CA ALA A 7 -7.38 11.70 14.07
C ALA A 7 -5.90 11.52 14.46
N ASP A 8 -5.00 11.55 13.47
CA ASP A 8 -3.56 11.45 13.70
C ASP A 8 -3.02 12.66 14.49
N PHE A 9 -3.51 13.87 14.21
CA PHE A 9 -3.10 15.10 14.91
C PHE A 9 -3.39 15.00 16.41
N ALA A 10 -4.61 14.60 16.78
CA ALA A 10 -4.98 14.42 18.18
C ALA A 10 -4.11 13.35 18.87
N GLN A 11 -3.74 12.29 18.16
CA GLN A 11 -2.86 11.25 18.66
C GLN A 11 -1.42 11.75 18.85
N VAL A 12 -0.86 12.45 17.86
CA VAL A 12 0.49 13.02 17.88
C VAL A 12 0.62 14.07 18.98
N GLU A 13 -0.33 14.99 19.12
CA GLU A 13 -0.33 16.01 20.17
C GLU A 13 -0.28 15.37 21.57
N LYS A 14 -1.15 14.37 21.81
CA LYS A 14 -1.17 13.64 23.09
C LYS A 14 0.14 12.93 23.36
N ARG A 15 0.80 12.38 22.34
CA ARG A 15 2.10 11.72 22.49
C ARG A 15 3.20 12.75 22.77
N ALA A 16 3.23 13.87 22.04
CA ALA A 16 4.18 14.96 22.21
C ALA A 16 4.17 15.53 23.63
N GLN A 17 2.98 15.76 24.21
CA GLN A 17 2.87 16.23 25.60
C GLN A 17 3.48 15.29 26.64
N LYS A 18 3.38 13.97 26.43
CA LYS A 18 4.00 12.97 27.30
C LYS A 18 5.50 12.88 27.07
N ALA A 19 5.89 12.81 25.80
CA ALA A 19 7.28 12.70 25.35
C ALA A 19 8.12 13.89 25.84
N ALA A 20 7.57 15.11 25.85
CA ALA A 20 8.25 16.30 26.37
C ALA A 20 8.57 16.22 27.88
N LYS A 21 7.71 15.55 28.66
CA LYS A 21 7.96 15.30 30.10
C LYS A 21 8.99 14.18 30.29
N GLU A 22 8.92 13.15 29.47
CA GLU A 22 9.80 11.98 29.51
C GLU A 22 11.22 12.29 29.02
N LEU A 23 11.37 13.24 28.08
CA LEU A 23 12.67 13.69 27.56
C LEU A 23 13.54 14.31 28.66
N LYS A 24 12.95 15.14 29.53
CA LYS A 24 13.66 15.71 30.69
C LYS A 24 14.18 14.66 31.66
N GLY A 25 13.56 13.47 31.68
CA GLY A 25 13.95 12.32 32.49
C GLY A 25 14.78 11.27 31.74
N GLY A 26 15.18 11.52 30.49
CA GLY A 26 15.96 10.59 29.67
C GLY A 26 15.21 9.32 29.26
N LYS A 27 13.88 9.29 29.36
CA LYS A 27 13.03 8.12 29.04
C LYS A 27 12.51 8.12 27.60
N THR A 28 12.72 9.22 26.89
CA THR A 28 12.36 9.42 25.49
C THR A 28 13.59 9.84 24.71
N LYS A 29 13.69 9.33 23.49
CA LYS A 29 14.75 9.67 22.55
C LYS A 29 14.54 11.08 21.99
N PRO A 30 15.58 11.91 21.83
CA PRO A 30 15.47 13.20 21.14
C PRO A 30 14.83 13.09 19.75
N GLU A 31 15.13 12.01 19.03
CA GLU A 31 14.60 11.72 17.69
C GLU A 31 13.08 11.54 17.71
N GLU A 32 12.52 10.95 18.76
CA GLU A 32 11.07 10.81 18.91
C GLU A 32 10.40 12.18 19.08
N MET A 33 10.99 13.07 19.88
CA MET A 33 10.47 14.43 20.05
C MET A 33 10.56 15.25 18.77
N SER A 34 11.69 15.17 18.06
CA SER A 34 11.87 15.80 16.75
C SER A 34 10.81 15.32 15.74
N ALA A 35 10.57 14.00 15.67
CA ALA A 35 9.55 13.42 14.80
C ALA A 35 8.14 13.94 15.13
N LEU A 36 7.78 13.99 16.43
CA LEU A 36 6.47 14.46 16.88
C LEU A 36 6.25 15.94 16.58
N GLU A 37 7.26 16.79 16.74
CA GLU A 37 7.18 18.22 16.42
C GLU A 37 6.95 18.45 14.92
N LYS A 38 7.71 17.76 14.06
CA LYS A 38 7.55 17.82 12.60
C LYS A 38 6.17 17.31 12.16
N LEU A 39 5.74 16.18 12.70
CA LEU A 39 4.42 15.60 12.41
C LEU A 39 3.30 16.54 12.85
N GLN A 40 3.41 17.13 14.04
CA GLN A 40 2.39 18.05 14.54
C GLN A 40 2.26 19.28 13.65
N ALA A 41 3.37 19.89 13.23
CA ALA A 41 3.36 21.04 12.32
C ALA A 41 2.72 20.69 10.96
N LEU A 42 3.09 19.53 10.39
CA LEU A 42 2.55 19.08 9.11
C LEU A 42 1.03 18.79 9.17
N LEU A 43 0.60 18.08 10.21
CA LEU A 43 -0.79 17.70 10.40
C LEU A 43 -1.69 18.92 10.72
N ASP A 44 -1.16 19.96 11.38
CA ASP A 44 -1.87 21.23 11.62
C ASP A 44 -2.15 22.00 10.32
N GLU A 45 -1.28 21.86 9.31
CA GLU A 45 -1.51 22.37 7.95
C GLU A 45 -2.55 21.55 7.16
N GLY A 46 -3.10 20.48 7.75
CA GLY A 46 -4.04 19.59 7.09
C GLY A 46 -3.38 18.58 6.14
N LYS A 47 -2.05 18.46 6.14
CA LYS A 47 -1.31 17.54 5.29
C LYS A 47 -1.15 16.16 5.94
N PRO A 48 -1.18 15.07 5.16
CA PRO A 48 -1.04 13.72 5.68
C PRO A 48 0.36 13.41 6.19
N ALA A 49 0.47 12.57 7.22
CA ALA A 49 1.76 12.18 7.81
C ALA A 49 2.72 11.49 6.82
N ARG A 50 2.22 10.98 5.69
CA ARG A 50 3.06 10.37 4.64
C ARG A 50 3.98 11.38 3.95
N GLU A 51 3.66 12.67 4.00
CA GLU A 51 4.48 13.76 3.46
C GLU A 51 5.57 14.24 4.44
N ALA A 52 5.64 13.64 5.64
CA ALA A 52 6.60 14.06 6.65
C ALA A 52 8.04 13.69 6.27
N GLU A 53 8.90 14.71 6.22
CA GLU A 53 10.34 14.56 6.04
C GLU A 53 11.02 14.14 7.37
N LEU A 54 10.90 12.84 7.66
CA LEU A 54 11.53 12.20 8.83
C LEU A 54 12.70 11.32 8.39
N SER A 55 13.74 11.26 9.21
CA SER A 55 14.80 10.25 9.07
C SER A 55 14.28 8.85 9.42
N ASP A 56 15.03 7.80 9.04
CA ASP A 56 14.68 6.42 9.39
C ASP A 56 14.58 6.20 10.91
N GLU A 57 15.44 6.88 11.69
CA GLU A 57 15.43 6.80 13.16
C GLU A 57 14.21 7.51 13.75
N GLU A 58 13.84 8.66 13.20
CA GLU A 58 12.62 9.41 13.56
C GLU A 58 11.38 8.55 13.28
N TRP A 59 11.27 8.00 12.06
CA TRP A 59 10.19 7.09 11.67
C TRP A 59 10.10 5.87 12.59
N ALA A 60 11.22 5.24 12.90
CA ALA A 60 11.27 4.08 13.79
C ALA A 60 10.72 4.40 15.20
N CYS A 61 10.93 5.61 15.70
CA CYS A 61 10.42 6.03 17.00
C CYS A 61 8.90 6.21 17.02
N VAL A 62 8.30 6.71 15.93
CA VAL A 62 6.86 6.99 15.85
C VAL A 62 6.04 5.90 15.17
N GLN A 63 6.69 4.86 14.61
CA GLN A 63 6.00 3.76 13.90
C GLN A 63 4.91 3.10 14.74
N SER A 64 5.13 2.98 16.06
CA SER A 64 4.18 2.38 17.00
C SER A 64 2.87 3.16 17.16
N LEU A 65 2.83 4.43 16.75
CA LEU A 65 1.61 5.22 16.72
C LEU A 65 0.63 4.71 15.66
N GLY A 66 1.11 4.04 14.60
CA GLY A 66 0.22 3.48 13.58
C GLY A 66 -0.62 4.52 12.85
N LEU A 67 -0.06 5.71 12.61
CA LEU A 67 -0.73 6.86 11.98
C LEU A 67 -1.43 6.44 10.68
N LEU A 68 -2.69 6.83 10.54
CA LEU A 68 -3.54 6.43 9.42
C LEU A 68 -3.14 7.15 8.13
N SER A 69 -2.89 8.44 8.22
CA SER A 69 -2.50 9.30 7.10
C SER A 69 -1.05 9.04 6.62
N ALA A 70 -0.24 8.32 7.39
CA ALA A 70 1.09 7.86 6.99
C ALA A 70 1.04 6.68 5.99
N LYS A 71 -0.08 5.96 5.91
CA LYS A 71 -0.22 4.82 5.00
C LYS A 71 -0.26 5.30 3.54
N PRO A 72 0.37 4.57 2.62
CA PRO A 72 0.26 4.86 1.20
C PRO A 72 -1.17 4.60 0.69
N VAL A 73 -1.56 5.29 -0.38
CA VAL A 73 -2.94 5.29 -0.89
C VAL A 73 -2.97 4.99 -2.39
N ILE A 74 -4.02 4.29 -2.82
CA ILE A 74 -4.43 4.14 -4.22
C ILE A 74 -5.84 4.72 -4.33
N PHE A 75 -6.07 5.55 -5.33
CA PHE A 75 -7.40 6.02 -5.68
C PHE A 75 -8.02 5.07 -6.70
N ALA A 76 -9.07 4.35 -6.30
CA ALA A 76 -9.90 3.57 -7.20
C ALA A 76 -11.01 4.46 -7.78
N ALA A 77 -10.83 4.91 -9.02
CA ALA A 77 -11.80 5.73 -9.73
C ALA A 77 -12.87 4.82 -10.36
N ASN A 78 -14.03 4.73 -9.70
CA ASN A 78 -15.14 3.93 -10.17
C ASN A 78 -15.89 4.65 -11.31
N VAL A 79 -15.99 4.02 -12.48
CA VAL A 79 -16.60 4.57 -13.70
C VAL A 79 -17.68 3.65 -14.25
N ILE A 80 -18.46 4.16 -15.21
CA ILE A 80 -19.37 3.35 -16.02
C ILE A 80 -18.60 2.58 -17.09
N ASP A 81 -19.25 1.58 -17.68
CA ASP A 81 -18.61 0.60 -18.56
C ASP A 81 -17.99 1.21 -19.81
N SER A 82 -18.65 2.21 -20.40
CA SER A 82 -18.13 2.93 -21.58
C SER A 82 -16.82 3.66 -21.34
N ASP A 83 -16.57 4.02 -20.08
CA ASP A 83 -15.41 4.81 -19.66
C ASP A 83 -14.31 3.91 -19.09
N LEU A 84 -14.52 2.60 -18.98
CA LEU A 84 -13.58 1.69 -18.32
C LEU A 84 -12.23 1.63 -19.04
N ALA A 85 -12.24 1.61 -20.37
CA ALA A 85 -11.03 1.51 -21.18
C ALA A 85 -10.23 2.82 -21.23
N THR A 86 -10.90 3.97 -21.21
CA THR A 86 -10.27 5.28 -21.51
C THR A 86 -10.30 6.27 -20.35
N GLY A 87 -11.21 6.11 -19.40
CA GLY A 87 -11.54 7.08 -18.37
C GLY A 87 -12.44 8.20 -18.87
N ASN A 88 -12.58 9.25 -18.07
CA ASN A 88 -13.35 10.45 -18.40
C ASN A 88 -12.74 11.70 -17.72
N ASP A 89 -13.35 12.86 -17.92
CA ASP A 89 -12.88 14.13 -17.33
C ASP A 89 -12.81 14.11 -15.80
N MET A 90 -13.64 13.30 -15.13
CA MET A 90 -13.60 13.15 -13.67
C MET A 90 -12.41 12.28 -13.24
N VAL A 91 -12.07 11.24 -14.01
CA VAL A 91 -10.87 10.43 -13.80
C VAL A 91 -9.62 11.31 -13.91
N GLU A 92 -9.55 12.22 -14.88
CA GLU A 92 -8.41 13.13 -15.01
C GLU A 92 -8.27 14.08 -13.82
N GLN A 93 -9.39 14.55 -13.26
CA GLN A 93 -9.37 15.33 -12.00
C GLN A 93 -8.85 14.49 -10.82
N VAL A 94 -9.26 13.22 -10.72
CA VAL A 94 -8.75 12.30 -9.69
C VAL A 94 -7.26 12.03 -9.89
N ARG A 95 -6.79 11.86 -11.14
CA ARG A 95 -5.35 11.72 -11.45
C ARG A 95 -4.54 12.94 -11.04
N ALA A 96 -5.04 14.14 -11.32
CA ALA A 96 -4.38 15.37 -10.91
C ALA A 96 -4.29 15.48 -9.37
N HIS A 97 -5.37 15.15 -8.66
CA HIS A 97 -5.37 15.15 -7.19
C HIS A 97 -4.45 14.08 -6.60
N ALA A 98 -4.52 12.85 -7.11
CA ALA A 98 -3.67 11.76 -6.65
C ALA A 98 -2.18 12.05 -6.89
N ALA A 99 -1.82 12.63 -8.03
CA ALA A 99 -0.46 13.07 -8.32
C ALA A 99 0.05 14.10 -7.31
N SER A 100 -0.82 15.02 -6.83
CA SER A 100 -0.45 15.97 -5.78
C SER A 100 -0.19 15.33 -4.41
N GLU A 101 -0.78 14.16 -4.13
CA GLU A 101 -0.55 13.37 -2.91
C GLU A 101 0.48 12.22 -3.10
N GLY A 102 1.11 12.12 -4.28
CA GLY A 102 2.01 11.00 -4.61
C GLY A 102 1.33 9.63 -4.66
N ALA A 103 0.03 9.58 -4.90
CA ALA A 103 -0.78 8.37 -4.96
C ALA A 103 -1.02 7.93 -6.41
N SER A 104 -1.21 6.62 -6.62
CA SER A 104 -1.62 6.09 -7.93
C SER A 104 -3.13 6.07 -8.09
N VAL A 105 -3.60 6.03 -9.34
CA VAL A 105 -5.01 5.91 -9.70
C VAL A 105 -5.22 4.65 -10.51
N VAL A 106 -6.26 3.90 -10.16
CA VAL A 106 -6.75 2.76 -10.94
C VAL A 106 -8.19 3.06 -11.35
N VAL A 107 -8.47 2.95 -12.65
CA VAL A 107 -9.83 3.03 -13.19
C VAL A 107 -10.47 1.65 -13.09
N VAL A 108 -11.69 1.60 -12.56
CA VAL A 108 -12.42 0.37 -12.28
C VAL A 108 -13.90 0.61 -12.57
N SER A 109 -14.64 -0.40 -13.04
CA SER A 109 -16.10 -0.41 -12.99
C SER A 109 -16.52 -1.53 -12.04
N ALA A 110 -16.99 -1.18 -10.85
CA ALA A 110 -17.45 -2.17 -9.88
C ALA A 110 -18.62 -3.01 -10.42
N GLN A 111 -19.39 -2.46 -11.37
CA GLN A 111 -20.45 -3.20 -12.07
C GLN A 111 -19.86 -4.26 -12.99
N VAL A 112 -18.93 -3.89 -13.89
CA VAL A 112 -18.24 -4.85 -14.77
C VAL A 112 -17.55 -5.94 -13.96
N GLU A 113 -16.82 -5.57 -12.90
CA GLU A 113 -16.14 -6.55 -12.05
C GLU A 113 -17.11 -7.53 -11.38
N SER A 114 -18.32 -7.08 -11.03
CA SER A 114 -19.35 -7.97 -10.46
C SER A 114 -19.91 -8.93 -11.51
N GLU A 115 -20.12 -8.46 -12.74
CA GLU A 115 -20.64 -9.30 -13.84
C GLU A 115 -19.61 -10.35 -14.28
N LEU A 116 -18.32 -10.00 -14.27
CA LEU A 116 -17.23 -10.93 -14.62
C LEU A 116 -17.11 -12.15 -13.70
N VAL A 117 -17.66 -12.10 -12.47
CA VAL A 117 -17.59 -13.21 -11.51
C VAL A 117 -18.44 -14.40 -11.95
N ASP A 118 -19.55 -14.13 -12.64
CA ASP A 118 -20.52 -15.14 -13.04
C ASP A 118 -20.29 -15.69 -14.46
N LEU A 119 -19.29 -15.15 -15.18
CA LEU A 119 -18.97 -15.52 -16.55
C LEU A 119 -17.85 -16.55 -16.62
N GLU A 120 -17.96 -17.48 -17.56
CA GLU A 120 -16.88 -18.42 -17.88
C GLU A 120 -15.73 -17.72 -18.63
N ASP A 121 -14.56 -18.35 -18.70
CA ASP A 121 -13.32 -17.70 -19.16
C ASP A 121 -13.36 -17.17 -20.61
N ASP A 122 -14.11 -17.84 -21.49
CA ASP A 122 -14.33 -17.45 -22.89
C ASP A 122 -15.36 -16.32 -23.02
N GLU A 123 -16.42 -16.36 -22.21
CA GLU A 123 -17.42 -15.29 -22.12
C GLU A 123 -16.81 -14.01 -21.54
N ARG A 124 -16.00 -14.13 -20.47
CA ARG A 124 -15.25 -13.01 -19.87
C ARG A 124 -14.37 -12.29 -20.89
N ALA A 125 -13.63 -13.06 -21.69
CA ALA A 125 -12.73 -12.51 -22.68
C ALA A 125 -13.51 -11.71 -23.75
N SER A 126 -14.61 -12.27 -24.23
CA SER A 126 -15.47 -11.64 -25.23
C SER A 126 -16.12 -10.35 -24.69
N PHE A 127 -16.62 -10.39 -23.45
CA PHE A 127 -17.24 -9.23 -22.80
C PHE A 127 -16.25 -8.07 -22.60
N LEU A 128 -15.02 -8.38 -22.16
CA LEU A 128 -13.98 -7.37 -22.00
C LEU A 128 -13.54 -6.75 -23.34
N GLU A 129 -13.44 -7.56 -24.38
CA GLU A 129 -13.10 -7.09 -25.73
C GLU A 129 -14.15 -6.10 -26.27
N GLU A 130 -15.45 -6.36 -26.03
CA GLU A 130 -16.53 -5.43 -26.38
C GLU A 130 -16.42 -4.08 -25.66
N LEU A 131 -15.88 -4.07 -24.44
CA LEU A 131 -15.61 -2.87 -23.66
C LEU A 131 -14.27 -2.21 -24.01
N GLY A 132 -13.50 -2.78 -24.93
CA GLY A 132 -12.16 -2.29 -25.32
C GLY A 132 -11.11 -2.52 -24.23
N VAL A 133 -11.33 -3.47 -23.32
CA VAL A 133 -10.41 -3.83 -22.23
C VAL A 133 -9.75 -5.15 -22.55
N ALA A 134 -8.42 -5.20 -22.48
CA ALA A 134 -7.69 -6.45 -22.67
C ALA A 134 -7.85 -7.38 -21.46
N LYS A 135 -7.83 -8.70 -21.69
CA LYS A 135 -7.73 -9.69 -20.62
C LYS A 135 -6.43 -9.45 -19.82
N GLY A 136 -6.50 -9.43 -18.49
CA GLY A 136 -5.36 -9.06 -17.64
C GLY A 136 -5.29 -7.56 -17.30
N GLU A 137 -6.16 -6.75 -17.90
CA GLU A 137 -6.23 -5.31 -17.69
C GLU A 137 -7.53 -4.84 -17.03
N THR A 138 -8.27 -5.75 -16.36
CA THR A 138 -9.48 -5.34 -15.63
C THR A 138 -9.13 -4.41 -14.47
N GLY A 139 -10.12 -3.68 -13.99
CA GLY A 139 -9.94 -2.75 -12.88
C GLY A 139 -9.45 -3.44 -11.61
N LEU A 140 -9.98 -4.64 -11.32
CA LEU A 140 -9.56 -5.43 -10.17
C LEU A 140 -8.14 -5.98 -10.32
N GLU A 141 -7.78 -6.49 -11.50
CA GLU A 141 -6.42 -7.00 -11.77
C GLU A 141 -5.38 -5.88 -11.66
N LYS A 142 -5.67 -4.70 -12.24
CA LYS A 142 -4.85 -3.49 -12.09
C LYS A 142 -4.74 -3.07 -10.64
N LEU A 143 -5.83 -3.12 -9.87
CA LEU A 143 -5.84 -2.75 -8.45
C LEU A 143 -4.95 -3.70 -7.63
N ILE A 144 -5.04 -5.01 -7.86
CA ILE A 144 -4.20 -6.01 -7.20
C ILE A 144 -2.72 -5.77 -7.52
N ALA A 145 -2.38 -5.56 -8.80
CA ALA A 145 -1.01 -5.30 -9.22
C ALA A 145 -0.44 -4.02 -8.57
N ASN A 146 -1.21 -2.93 -8.59
CA ASN A 146 -0.83 -1.67 -7.95
C ASN A 146 -0.67 -1.82 -6.44
N ALA A 147 -1.55 -2.56 -5.77
CA ALA A 147 -1.46 -2.82 -4.32
C ALA A 147 -0.20 -3.63 -3.97
N TYR A 148 0.14 -4.64 -4.77
CA TYR A 148 1.39 -5.41 -4.61
C TYR A 148 2.62 -4.51 -4.75
N GLU A 149 2.64 -3.64 -5.75
CA GLU A 149 3.73 -2.70 -5.94
C GLU A 149 3.83 -1.68 -4.80
N LEU A 150 2.70 -1.09 -4.40
CA LEU A 150 2.61 -0.11 -3.33
C LEU A 150 3.14 -0.66 -2.01
N LEU A 151 2.80 -1.91 -1.69
CA LEU A 151 3.24 -2.61 -0.49
C LEU A 151 4.67 -3.18 -0.61
N GLN A 152 5.34 -2.93 -1.75
CA GLN A 152 6.67 -3.46 -2.06
C GLN A 152 6.72 -4.98 -1.92
N LEU A 153 5.68 -5.65 -2.41
CA LEU A 153 5.58 -7.11 -2.42
C LEU A 153 6.12 -7.67 -3.74
N GLN A 154 6.55 -8.92 -3.69
CA GLN A 154 6.98 -9.71 -4.83
C GLN A 154 6.56 -11.17 -4.60
N THR A 155 6.44 -11.92 -5.70
CA THR A 155 6.01 -13.32 -5.66
C THR A 155 7.16 -14.22 -6.11
N TYR A 156 7.42 -15.29 -5.36
CA TYR A 156 8.25 -16.40 -5.84
C TYR A 156 7.43 -17.69 -5.85
N TYR A 157 7.89 -18.68 -6.61
CA TYR A 157 7.17 -19.94 -6.78
C TYR A 157 7.95 -21.11 -6.20
N THR A 158 7.22 -22.04 -5.62
CA THR A 158 7.68 -23.40 -5.40
C THR A 158 6.89 -24.31 -6.32
N SER A 159 7.57 -25.12 -7.12
CA SER A 159 6.94 -26.04 -8.07
C SER A 159 7.55 -27.42 -7.91
N GLY A 160 6.69 -28.43 -7.80
CA GLY A 160 7.05 -29.85 -7.77
C GLY A 160 5.97 -30.69 -8.44
N GLU A 161 6.11 -32.00 -8.41
CA GLU A 161 5.15 -32.91 -9.05
C GLU A 161 3.74 -32.81 -8.46
N THR A 162 3.63 -32.54 -7.16
CA THR A 162 2.36 -32.51 -6.43
C THR A 162 1.74 -31.12 -6.34
N GLU A 163 2.53 -30.06 -6.32
CA GLU A 163 2.02 -28.70 -6.09
C GLU A 163 2.88 -27.65 -6.80
N THR A 164 2.20 -26.65 -7.35
CA THR A 164 2.79 -25.37 -7.72
C THR A 164 2.12 -24.30 -6.88
N LYS A 165 2.91 -23.52 -6.15
CA LYS A 165 2.43 -22.50 -5.22
C LYS A 165 3.18 -21.19 -5.36
N ALA A 166 2.42 -20.11 -5.35
CA ALA A 166 2.92 -18.74 -5.28
C ALA A 166 3.04 -18.29 -3.83
N TRP A 167 4.18 -17.67 -3.48
CA TRP A 167 4.47 -17.16 -2.15
C TRP A 167 4.76 -15.66 -2.22
N THR A 168 4.09 -14.89 -1.36
CA THR A 168 4.24 -13.44 -1.30
C THR A 168 5.30 -13.07 -0.27
N ILE A 169 6.30 -12.30 -0.68
CA ILE A 169 7.38 -11.78 0.17
C ILE A 169 7.56 -10.27 -0.07
N LYS A 170 8.29 -9.59 0.81
CA LYS A 170 8.70 -8.21 0.55
C LYS A 170 9.88 -8.17 -0.43
N LYS A 171 9.93 -7.13 -1.26
CA LYS A 171 11.08 -6.82 -2.13
C LYS A 171 12.34 -6.67 -1.26
N GLY A 172 13.43 -7.27 -1.71
CA GLY A 172 14.73 -7.23 -1.01
C GLY A 172 14.90 -8.26 0.12
N MET A 173 13.90 -9.10 0.41
CA MET A 173 14.10 -10.23 1.34
C MET A 173 15.18 -11.19 0.81
N LEU A 174 16.06 -11.64 1.71
CA LEU A 174 17.09 -12.64 1.41
C LEU A 174 16.46 -14.04 1.28
N ALA A 175 17.14 -14.95 0.59
CA ALA A 175 16.68 -16.33 0.41
C ALA A 175 16.32 -17.07 1.73
N PRO A 176 17.08 -16.93 2.84
CA PRO A 176 16.66 -17.50 4.13
C PRO A 176 15.32 -16.96 4.64
N GLN A 177 15.12 -15.65 4.53
CA GLN A 177 13.90 -14.98 5.00
C GLN A 177 12.70 -15.38 4.13
N ALA A 178 12.90 -15.50 2.81
CA ALA A 178 11.89 -16.00 1.90
C ALA A 178 11.51 -17.46 2.23
N ALA A 179 12.49 -18.32 2.50
CA ALA A 179 12.23 -19.70 2.94
C ALA A 179 11.46 -19.76 4.27
N GLY A 180 11.70 -18.80 5.17
CA GLY A 180 10.95 -18.61 6.41
C GLY A 180 9.44 -18.42 6.22
N VAL A 181 9.00 -17.88 5.07
CA VAL A 181 7.58 -17.72 4.73
C VAL A 181 6.89 -19.06 4.47
N ILE A 182 7.64 -20.08 4.03
CA ILE A 182 7.14 -21.46 3.91
C ILE A 182 7.06 -22.09 5.28
N HIS A 183 8.15 -22.01 6.05
CA HIS A 183 8.24 -22.55 7.40
C HIS A 183 9.37 -21.88 8.18
N SER A 184 9.14 -21.51 9.45
CA SER A 184 10.12 -20.79 10.27
C SER A 184 11.45 -21.53 10.48
N ASP A 185 11.43 -22.86 10.42
CA ASP A 185 12.65 -23.67 10.56
C ASP A 185 13.57 -23.58 9.34
N PHE A 186 13.04 -23.29 8.16
CA PHE A 186 13.87 -23.12 6.97
C PHE A 186 14.72 -21.87 7.02
N GLU A 187 14.26 -20.81 7.68
CA GLU A 187 15.07 -19.60 7.87
C GLU A 187 16.23 -19.86 8.83
N LYS A 188 15.96 -20.54 9.95
CA LYS A 188 16.98 -20.87 10.97
C LYS A 188 18.00 -21.90 10.48
N GLY A 189 17.52 -22.90 9.75
CA GLY A 189 18.32 -24.00 9.21
C GLY A 189 18.78 -23.78 7.78
N PHE A 190 18.69 -22.57 7.25
CA PHE A 190 18.98 -22.30 5.85
C PHE A 190 20.44 -22.63 5.52
N ILE A 191 20.64 -23.45 4.49
CA ILE A 191 21.99 -23.77 3.97
C ILE A 191 22.17 -23.14 2.59
N ARG A 192 21.24 -23.39 1.68
CA ARG A 192 21.22 -22.86 0.32
C ARG A 192 19.81 -22.94 -0.27
N SER A 193 19.58 -22.21 -1.36
CA SER A 193 18.41 -22.36 -2.23
C SER A 193 18.88 -22.73 -3.64
N GLU A 194 18.09 -23.52 -4.34
CA GLU A 194 18.23 -23.73 -5.78
C GLU A 194 17.20 -22.84 -6.48
N THR A 195 17.66 -21.94 -7.34
CA THR A 195 16.83 -20.93 -8.03
C THR A 195 17.07 -21.02 -9.53
N VAL A 196 16.00 -20.83 -10.31
CA VAL A 196 16.01 -20.85 -11.79
C VAL A 196 15.65 -19.46 -12.30
#